data_AF-A0A2M6YM57-F1
#
_entry.id   AF-A0A2M6YM57-F1
#
_cell.length_a   1.000
_cell.length_b   1.000
_cell.length_c   1.000
_cell.angle_alpha   90.00
_cell.angle_beta   90.00
_cell.angle_gamma   90.00
#
_symmetry.space_group_name_H-M   'P 1'
#
loop_
_entity.id
_entity.type
_entity.pdbx_description
1 polymer ?
#
loop_
_entity_poly.entity_id
_entity_poly.type
_entity_poly.pdbx_seq_one_letter_code
_entity_poly.pdbx_strand_id
1 'polypeptide(L)'
;KKDNFDAIFLAIGAWQSRNLGIVGEDLDGVVSGVAFLERVGSGQPVAVGRKVVIIGGGNVAIDAARTTLRLGADRVTVLYRRSRKEMPASPEEIEAAEAEGVDIQLLAAPIRALGDNGAIRQLELIRMELGEPDAGGRRRPVPVEGSETIIETDQLISAIGQFPEIIPPARDGAMRNIPSTRWNTIGGDPRSMYTGHERVFVGGDLFQGPMTVVAALADGRKAAYSLDRSFAVGTVQPEPLHFNISKGTLDAIDREAFEAMKTSTRERMPELDTAQRVRDFTEVELGLSEAQAKREAERCLVCGCAAAFECKLREYMNEFQVDWRVQPSKKIHFQRVAVMDTHPNIALDPNKCVRCERCVTACRLFQ
;
A
#
# COMPACT_ATOMS: atom_id res chain seq x y z
N LYS A 1 2.28 32.15 -4.14
CA LYS A 1 1.97 33.28 -3.22
C LYS A 1 1.97 34.64 -3.90
N LYS A 2 2.92 34.95 -4.81
CA LYS A 2 2.92 36.23 -5.57
C LYS A 2 1.60 36.49 -6.32
N ASP A 3 0.94 35.43 -6.80
CA ASP A 3 -0.38 35.50 -7.44
C ASP A 3 -1.55 35.53 -6.43
N ASN A 4 -1.30 35.94 -5.19
CA ASN A 4 -2.29 36.09 -4.12
C ASN A 4 -3.06 34.81 -3.71
N PHE A 5 -2.50 33.63 -3.92
CA PHE A 5 -3.04 32.40 -3.32
C PHE A 5 -2.87 32.39 -1.80
N ASP A 6 -3.95 32.14 -1.06
CA ASP A 6 -3.93 32.16 0.40
C ASP A 6 -3.25 30.94 1.05
N ALA A 7 -3.25 29.79 0.37
CA ALA A 7 -2.64 28.54 0.83
C ALA A 7 -2.08 27.74 -0.36
N ILE A 8 -1.17 26.81 -0.10
CA ILE A 8 -0.56 25.94 -1.12
C ILE A 8 -0.55 24.51 -0.58
N PHE A 9 -0.98 23.55 -1.40
CA PHE A 9 -0.83 22.12 -1.14
C PHE A 9 0.12 21.51 -2.17
N LEU A 10 1.23 20.94 -1.69
CA LEU A 10 2.26 20.33 -2.50
C LEU A 10 1.97 18.83 -2.64
N ALA A 11 1.50 18.42 -3.82
CA ALA A 11 1.17 17.04 -4.15
C ALA A 11 1.71 16.64 -5.53
N ILE A 12 2.95 17.06 -5.83
CA ILE A 12 3.58 16.82 -7.14
C ILE A 12 4.05 15.38 -7.35
N GLY A 13 3.94 14.50 -6.34
CA GLY A 13 4.35 13.10 -6.44
C GLY A 13 5.86 12.88 -6.48
N ALA A 14 6.27 11.68 -6.89
CA ALA A 14 7.66 11.25 -6.99
C ALA A 14 7.96 10.68 -8.38
N TRP A 15 8.04 11.52 -9.41
CA TRP A 15 8.11 11.08 -10.81
C TRP A 15 9.51 10.75 -11.31
N GLN A 16 10.58 11.16 -10.60
CA GLN A 16 11.94 10.94 -11.09
C GLN A 16 12.37 9.50 -10.89
N SER A 17 13.01 8.94 -11.92
CA SER A 17 13.50 7.56 -11.91
C SER A 17 14.93 7.49 -11.41
N ARG A 18 15.25 6.44 -10.66
CA ARG A 18 16.63 6.18 -10.24
C ARG A 18 17.43 5.51 -11.34
N ASN A 19 18.64 6.01 -11.54
CA ASN A 19 19.63 5.41 -12.42
C ASN A 19 20.14 4.09 -11.86
N LEU A 20 20.44 3.13 -12.73
CA LEU A 20 21.03 1.84 -12.35
C LEU A 20 22.45 2.01 -11.82
N GLY A 21 23.19 3.00 -12.35
CA GLY A 21 24.58 3.26 -11.98
C GLY A 21 25.53 2.20 -12.53
N ILE A 22 25.18 1.58 -13.67
CA ILE A 22 25.98 0.55 -14.33
C ILE A 22 26.55 1.06 -15.64
N VAL A 23 27.65 0.46 -16.10
CA VAL A 23 28.19 0.75 -17.44
C VAL A 23 27.18 0.31 -18.51
N GLY A 24 26.98 1.14 -19.54
CA GLY A 24 26.05 0.89 -20.64
C GLY A 24 24.59 1.25 -20.35
N GLU A 25 24.31 1.95 -19.25
CA GLU A 25 22.98 2.47 -18.92
C GLU A 25 22.45 3.49 -19.96
N ASP A 26 23.33 4.08 -20.75
CA ASP A 26 23.06 5.05 -21.80
C ASP A 26 22.88 4.44 -23.20
N LEU A 27 22.96 3.11 -23.33
CA LEU A 27 22.75 2.41 -24.60
C LEU A 27 21.30 2.51 -25.07
N ASP A 28 21.11 2.55 -26.39
CA ASP A 28 19.79 2.46 -27.00
C ASP A 28 19.11 1.14 -26.59
N GLY A 29 17.86 1.25 -26.12
CA GLY A 29 17.11 0.12 -25.56
C GLY A 29 17.17 0.01 -24.05
N VAL A 30 17.99 0.82 -23.35
CA VAL A 30 17.88 0.98 -21.89
C VAL A 30 16.92 2.12 -21.57
N VAL A 31 15.81 1.83 -20.89
CA VAL A 31 14.76 2.81 -20.61
C VAL A 31 14.30 2.77 -19.16
N SER A 32 13.77 3.90 -18.67
CA SER A 32 13.08 3.94 -17.38
C SER A 32 11.71 3.26 -17.48
N GLY A 33 11.37 2.45 -16.48
CA GLY A 33 10.04 1.83 -16.35
C GLY A 33 8.92 2.85 -16.17
N VAL A 34 9.17 3.97 -15.49
CA VAL A 34 8.18 5.05 -15.35
C VAL A 34 7.91 5.69 -16.70
N ALA A 35 8.96 6.09 -17.42
CA ALA A 35 8.82 6.71 -18.74
C ALA A 35 8.20 5.74 -19.76
N PHE A 36 8.56 4.45 -19.69
CA PHE A 36 7.95 3.41 -20.52
C PHE A 36 6.45 3.30 -20.28
N LEU A 37 6.02 3.14 -19.02
CA LEU A 37 4.60 3.01 -18.68
C LEU A 37 3.81 4.30 -18.95
N GLU A 38 4.41 5.48 -18.72
CA GLU A 38 3.78 6.77 -19.05
C GLU A 38 3.50 6.89 -20.55
N ARG A 39 4.46 6.51 -21.42
CA ARG A 39 4.26 6.53 -22.87
C ARG A 39 3.16 5.57 -23.31
N VAL A 40 3.14 4.35 -22.77
CA VAL A 40 2.07 3.39 -23.05
C VAL A 40 0.72 3.93 -22.58
N GLY A 41 0.63 4.41 -21.34
CA GLY A 41 -0.61 4.92 -20.74
C GLY A 41 -1.14 6.19 -21.42
N SER A 42 -0.27 6.99 -22.03
CA SER A 42 -0.65 8.17 -22.82
C SER A 42 -1.00 7.85 -24.28
N GLY A 43 -1.02 6.56 -24.66
CA GLY A 43 -1.36 6.12 -26.02
C GLY A 43 -0.28 6.44 -27.05
N GLN A 44 0.94 6.78 -26.62
CA GLN A 44 2.05 6.99 -27.54
C GLN A 44 2.56 5.66 -28.09
N PRO A 45 3.01 5.60 -29.36
CA PRO A 45 3.69 4.42 -29.87
C PRO A 45 4.97 4.12 -29.07
N VAL A 46 5.08 2.89 -28.58
CA VAL A 46 6.26 2.38 -27.88
C VAL A 46 6.73 1.12 -28.60
N ALA A 47 8.00 1.11 -28.99
CA ALA A 47 8.65 -0.09 -29.51
C ALA A 47 9.14 -0.95 -28.34
N VAL A 48 8.91 -2.25 -28.42
CA VAL A 48 9.42 -3.24 -27.47
C VAL A 48 10.41 -4.18 -28.14
N GLY A 49 11.44 -4.57 -27.40
CA GLY A 49 12.39 -5.60 -27.82
C GLY A 49 11.74 -6.98 -27.85
N ARG A 50 12.42 -7.96 -28.45
CA ARG A 50 11.94 -9.35 -28.47
C ARG A 50 12.29 -10.05 -27.16
N LYS A 51 13.50 -9.84 -26.64
CA LYS A 51 13.98 -10.31 -25.34
C LYS A 51 14.16 -9.14 -24.38
N VAL A 52 13.23 -8.95 -23.45
CA VAL A 52 13.24 -7.78 -22.56
C VAL A 52 13.57 -8.20 -21.12
N VAL A 53 14.47 -7.45 -20.49
CA VAL A 53 14.82 -7.61 -19.08
C VAL A 53 14.31 -6.41 -18.29
N ILE A 54 13.59 -6.66 -17.19
CA ILE A 54 13.13 -5.63 -16.26
C ILE A 54 13.91 -5.74 -14.96
N ILE A 55 14.52 -4.65 -14.49
CA ILE A 55 15.24 -4.60 -13.22
C ILE A 55 14.32 -4.03 -12.14
N GLY A 56 13.91 -4.85 -11.17
CA GLY A 56 13.07 -4.40 -10.07
C GLY A 56 12.20 -5.52 -9.49
N GLY A 57 11.43 -5.20 -8.45
CA GLY A 57 10.50 -6.16 -7.84
C GLY A 57 9.25 -5.54 -7.22
N GLY A 58 9.05 -4.23 -7.41
CA GLY A 58 7.82 -3.53 -7.02
C GLY A 58 6.79 -3.52 -8.14
N ASN A 59 5.60 -2.95 -7.88
CA ASN A 59 4.50 -2.94 -8.86
C ASN A 59 4.91 -2.38 -10.22
N VAL A 60 5.68 -1.29 -10.28
CA VAL A 60 6.20 -0.73 -11.55
C VAL A 60 6.95 -1.78 -12.39
N ALA A 61 7.72 -2.67 -11.75
CA ALA A 61 8.45 -3.71 -12.47
C ALA A 61 7.50 -4.78 -13.02
N ILE A 62 6.49 -5.15 -12.26
CA ILE A 62 5.47 -6.12 -12.66
C ILE A 62 4.59 -5.55 -13.78
N ASP A 63 4.12 -4.32 -13.62
CA ASP A 63 3.34 -3.59 -14.63
C ASP A 63 4.12 -3.46 -15.94
N ALA A 64 5.40 -3.09 -15.87
CA ALA A 64 6.27 -3.01 -17.04
C ALA A 64 6.45 -4.38 -17.71
N ALA A 65 6.66 -5.45 -16.93
CA ALA A 65 6.81 -6.80 -17.46
C ALA A 65 5.56 -7.29 -18.19
N ARG A 66 4.40 -7.19 -17.53
CA ARG A 66 3.11 -7.62 -18.11
C ARG A 66 2.72 -6.76 -19.31
N THR A 67 2.98 -5.44 -19.26
CA THR A 67 2.78 -4.54 -20.40
C THR A 67 3.67 -4.90 -21.59
N THR A 68 4.93 -5.26 -21.33
CA THR A 68 5.87 -5.66 -22.37
C THR A 68 5.42 -6.93 -23.09
N LEU A 69 4.86 -7.91 -22.37
CA LEU A 69 4.24 -9.09 -22.97
C LEU A 69 3.07 -8.71 -23.89
N ARG A 70 2.17 -7.83 -23.42
CA ARG A 70 1.02 -7.33 -24.22
C ARG A 70 1.42 -6.60 -25.49
N LEU A 71 2.61 -6.00 -25.51
CA LEU A 71 3.16 -5.33 -26.67
C LEU A 71 3.90 -6.28 -27.63
N GLY A 72 3.90 -7.59 -27.36
CA GLY A 72 4.38 -8.62 -28.28
C GLY A 72 5.84 -9.04 -28.09
N ALA A 73 6.43 -8.84 -26.91
CA ALA A 73 7.75 -9.40 -26.62
C ALA A 73 7.70 -10.94 -26.56
N ASP A 74 8.72 -11.60 -27.11
CA ASP A 74 8.82 -13.07 -27.16
C ASP A 74 9.21 -13.64 -25.78
N ARG A 75 10.05 -12.92 -25.03
CA ARG A 75 10.49 -13.31 -23.69
C ARG A 75 10.65 -12.08 -22.81
N VAL A 76 10.08 -12.15 -21.61
CA VAL A 76 10.18 -11.12 -20.59
C VAL A 76 10.72 -11.71 -19.31
N THR A 77 11.83 -11.15 -18.83
CA THR A 77 12.49 -11.59 -17.59
C THR A 77 12.52 -10.45 -16.58
N VAL A 78 12.04 -10.68 -15.36
CA VAL A 78 12.19 -9.76 -14.22
C VAL A 78 13.40 -10.19 -13.40
N LEU A 79 14.43 -9.35 -13.30
CA LEU A 79 15.57 -9.56 -12.42
C LEU A 79 15.35 -8.83 -11.10
N TYR A 80 15.34 -9.58 -10.00
CA TYR A 80 15.23 -9.03 -8.66
C TYR A 80 16.38 -9.48 -7.76
N ARG A 81 17.06 -8.51 -7.14
CA ARG A 81 18.27 -8.75 -6.34
C ARG A 81 18.04 -9.44 -4.99
N ARG A 82 16.79 -9.66 -4.56
CA ARG A 82 16.44 -10.33 -3.29
C ARG A 82 15.56 -11.55 -3.55
N SER A 83 15.08 -12.21 -2.49
CA SER A 83 14.13 -13.30 -2.63
C SER A 83 12.70 -12.80 -2.85
N ARG A 84 11.82 -13.74 -3.21
CA ARG A 84 10.38 -13.51 -3.39
C ARG A 84 9.74 -12.87 -2.15
N LYS A 85 10.15 -13.26 -0.94
CA LYS A 85 9.59 -12.73 0.31
C LYS A 85 9.85 -11.22 0.48
N GLU A 86 10.93 -10.71 -0.10
CA GLU A 86 11.26 -9.29 -0.04
C GLU A 86 10.76 -8.50 -1.26
N MET A 87 10.04 -9.11 -2.20
CA MET A 87 9.44 -8.37 -3.33
C MET A 87 8.39 -7.39 -2.82
N PRO A 88 8.48 -6.09 -3.14
CA PRO A 88 7.48 -5.11 -2.72
C PRO A 88 6.14 -5.21 -3.46
N ALA A 89 6.10 -5.88 -4.62
CA ALA A 89 4.87 -6.03 -5.39
C ALA A 89 3.83 -6.89 -4.64
N SER A 90 2.55 -6.69 -4.98
CA SER A 90 1.48 -7.53 -4.43
C SER A 90 1.72 -9.00 -4.82
N PRO A 91 1.50 -9.96 -3.91
CA PRO A 91 1.61 -11.39 -4.25
C PRO A 91 0.73 -11.79 -5.43
N GLU A 92 -0.49 -11.27 -5.49
CA GLU A 92 -1.46 -11.53 -6.57
C GLU A 92 -0.94 -11.04 -7.92
N GLU A 93 -0.32 -9.85 -7.96
CA GLU A 93 0.29 -9.30 -9.19
C GLU A 93 1.50 -10.13 -9.66
N ILE A 94 2.31 -10.62 -8.71
CA ILE A 94 3.46 -11.48 -9.02
C ILE A 94 2.97 -12.81 -9.60
N GLU A 95 1.97 -13.43 -8.97
CA GLU A 95 1.37 -14.69 -9.44
C GLU A 95 0.73 -14.52 -10.83
N ALA A 96 0.03 -13.40 -11.08
CA ALA A 96 -0.54 -13.10 -12.38
C ALA A 96 0.52 -12.93 -13.46
N ALA A 97 1.64 -12.25 -13.16
CA ALA A 97 2.75 -12.09 -14.10
C ALA A 97 3.39 -13.44 -14.46
N GLU A 98 3.62 -14.32 -13.49
CA GLU A 98 4.15 -15.66 -13.75
C GLU A 98 3.17 -16.50 -14.58
N ALA A 99 1.87 -16.41 -14.30
CA ALA A 99 0.84 -17.10 -15.08
C ALA A 99 0.75 -16.61 -16.54
N GLU A 100 1.07 -15.33 -16.79
CA GLU A 100 1.21 -14.73 -18.12
C GLU A 100 2.53 -15.12 -18.82
N GLY A 101 3.46 -15.78 -18.12
CA GLY A 101 4.73 -16.27 -18.68
C GLY A 101 5.94 -15.39 -18.42
N VAL A 102 5.85 -14.43 -17.49
CA VAL A 102 7.01 -13.64 -17.05
C VAL A 102 7.99 -14.54 -16.28
N ASP A 103 9.25 -14.56 -16.71
CA ASP A 103 10.34 -15.28 -16.04
C ASP A 103 10.92 -14.42 -14.91
N ILE A 104 10.60 -14.74 -13.65
CA ILE A 104 11.09 -14.00 -12.49
C ILE A 104 12.36 -14.65 -11.94
N GLN A 105 13.50 -14.02 -12.20
CA GLN A 105 14.79 -14.45 -11.67
C GLN A 105 15.14 -13.66 -10.41
N LEU A 106 15.12 -14.39 -9.31
CA LEU A 106 15.44 -13.87 -7.98
C LEU A 106 16.93 -13.96 -7.72
N LEU A 107 17.39 -13.21 -6.71
CA LEU A 107 18.78 -13.20 -6.28
C LEU A 107 19.76 -12.91 -7.43
N ALA A 108 19.40 -11.94 -8.28
CA ALA A 108 20.22 -11.51 -9.40
C ALA A 108 20.26 -9.97 -9.49
N ALA A 109 21.43 -9.42 -9.78
CA ALA A 109 21.60 -7.97 -9.97
C ALA A 109 22.42 -7.69 -11.25
N PRO A 110 22.10 -6.62 -12.00
CA PRO A 110 22.89 -6.24 -13.17
C PRO A 110 24.26 -5.66 -12.76
N ILE A 111 25.29 -5.96 -13.55
CA ILE A 111 26.65 -5.39 -13.42
C ILE A 111 26.89 -4.34 -14.51
N ARG A 112 26.62 -4.69 -15.77
CA ARG A 112 26.76 -3.80 -16.93
C ARG A 112 25.89 -4.26 -18.09
N ALA A 113 25.40 -3.31 -18.86
CA ALA A 113 24.79 -3.54 -20.15
C ALA A 113 25.88 -3.53 -21.23
N LEU A 114 25.80 -4.50 -22.13
CA LEU A 114 26.74 -4.68 -23.24
C LEU A 114 25.96 -4.45 -24.53
N GLY A 115 26.50 -3.58 -25.38
CA GLY A 115 25.87 -3.18 -26.62
C GLY A 115 26.73 -3.42 -27.85
N ASP A 116 26.06 -3.42 -29.00
CA ASP A 116 26.67 -3.42 -30.33
C ASP A 116 26.01 -2.30 -31.16
N ASN A 117 26.82 -1.53 -31.89
CA ASN A 117 26.37 -0.36 -32.66
C ASN A 117 25.52 0.66 -31.86
N GLY A 118 25.82 0.82 -30.57
CA GLY A 118 25.13 1.76 -29.67
C GLY A 118 23.84 1.22 -29.04
N ALA A 119 23.38 0.02 -29.41
CA ALA A 119 22.18 -0.60 -28.86
C ALA A 119 22.52 -1.79 -27.96
N ILE A 120 21.73 -2.00 -26.89
CA ILE A 120 21.92 -3.14 -25.99
C ILE A 120 21.71 -4.48 -26.71
N ARG A 121 22.56 -5.46 -26.38
CA ARG A 121 22.47 -6.85 -26.86
C ARG A 121 22.54 -7.88 -25.74
N GLN A 122 23.22 -7.55 -24.67
CA GLN A 122 23.49 -8.46 -23.57
C GLN A 122 23.50 -7.72 -22.25
N LEU A 123 23.18 -8.44 -21.18
CA LEU A 123 23.28 -7.96 -19.81
C LEU A 123 24.16 -8.91 -19.02
N GLU A 124 25.21 -8.37 -18.43
CA GLU A 124 26.00 -9.10 -17.44
C GLU A 124 25.35 -8.93 -16.06
N LEU A 125 25.14 -10.05 -15.37
CA LEU A 125 24.52 -10.11 -14.06
C LEU A 125 25.35 -10.96 -13.10
N ILE A 126 25.15 -10.71 -11.81
CA ILE A 126 25.78 -11.45 -10.71
C ILE A 126 24.70 -12.06 -9.83
N ARG A 127 24.98 -13.26 -9.32
CA ARG A 127 24.13 -13.89 -8.31
C ARG A 127 24.29 -13.16 -6.98
N MET A 128 23.18 -13.01 -6.28
CA MET A 128 23.11 -12.41 -4.95
C MET A 128 22.81 -13.48 -3.90
N GLU A 129 23.20 -13.21 -2.67
CA GLU A 129 22.71 -13.91 -1.49
C GLU A 129 22.12 -12.93 -0.49
N LEU A 130 21.33 -13.43 0.46
CA LEU A 130 20.72 -12.59 1.48
C LEU A 130 21.64 -12.51 2.71
N GLY A 131 22.13 -11.31 3.01
CA GLY A 131 22.78 -10.98 4.27
C GLY A 131 21.78 -10.61 5.37
N GLU A 132 22.24 -9.83 6.34
CA GLU A 132 21.43 -9.37 7.47
C GLU A 132 20.31 -8.39 7.04
N PRO A 133 19.19 -8.34 7.78
CA PRO A 133 18.12 -7.38 7.55
C PRO A 133 18.59 -5.93 7.76
N ASP A 134 18.07 -5.03 6.94
CA ASP A 134 18.19 -3.58 7.13
C ASP A 134 17.24 -3.07 8.23
N ALA A 135 17.30 -1.76 8.52
CA ALA A 135 16.44 -1.14 9.53
C ALA A 135 14.92 -1.23 9.22
N GLY A 136 14.56 -1.52 7.96
CA GLY A 136 13.19 -1.79 7.53
C GLY A 136 12.84 -3.29 7.54
N GLY A 137 13.70 -4.14 8.07
CA GLY A 137 13.52 -5.59 8.17
C GLY A 137 13.82 -6.35 6.88
N ARG A 138 14.20 -5.68 5.78
CA ARG A 138 14.48 -6.35 4.50
C ARG A 138 15.93 -6.81 4.44
N ARG A 139 16.16 -8.08 4.10
CA ARG A 139 17.52 -8.62 3.97
C ARG A 139 18.31 -7.89 2.89
N ARG A 140 19.57 -7.56 3.22
CA ARG A 140 20.49 -6.89 2.29
C ARG A 140 21.01 -7.91 1.26
N PRO A 141 20.98 -7.59 -0.03
CA PRO A 141 21.58 -8.45 -1.03
C PRO A 141 23.10 -8.27 -1.03
N VAL A 142 23.84 -9.38 -1.07
CA VAL A 142 25.31 -9.43 -1.11
C VAL A 142 25.73 -10.16 -2.39
N PRO A 143 26.65 -9.60 -3.20
CA PRO A 143 27.09 -10.26 -4.43
C PRO A 143 27.90 -11.52 -4.12
N VAL A 144 27.69 -12.57 -4.91
CA VAL A 144 28.50 -13.79 -4.87
C VAL A 144 29.57 -13.67 -5.95
N GLU A 145 30.78 -13.28 -5.57
CA GLU A 145 31.92 -13.11 -6.49
C GLU A 145 32.19 -14.40 -7.29
N GLY A 146 32.50 -14.27 -8.59
CA GLY A 146 32.77 -15.41 -9.48
C GLY A 146 31.50 -16.10 -10.00
N SER A 147 30.31 -15.51 -9.78
CA SER A 147 29.02 -16.02 -10.28
C SER A 147 28.49 -15.21 -11.46
N GLU A 148 29.33 -14.36 -12.06
CA GLU A 148 28.96 -13.49 -13.16
C GLU A 148 28.54 -14.32 -14.38
N THR A 149 27.43 -13.93 -14.99
CA THR A 149 26.92 -14.57 -16.21
C THR A 149 26.33 -13.52 -17.14
N ILE A 150 26.20 -13.89 -18.41
CA ILE A 150 25.70 -13.01 -19.45
C ILE A 150 24.42 -13.61 -20.01
N ILE A 151 23.39 -12.77 -20.13
CA ILE A 151 22.15 -13.11 -20.81
C ILE A 151 21.94 -12.19 -22.00
N GLU A 152 21.29 -12.70 -23.06
CA GLU A 152 20.92 -11.90 -24.22
C GLU A 152 19.67 -11.07 -23.93
N THR A 153 19.69 -9.80 -24.33
CA THR A 153 18.53 -8.91 -24.22
C THR A 153 18.62 -7.78 -25.24
N ASP A 154 17.48 -7.45 -25.84
CA ASP A 154 17.36 -6.35 -26.81
C ASP A 154 16.85 -5.06 -26.15
N GLN A 155 16.38 -5.14 -24.89
CA GLN A 155 15.83 -4.01 -24.18
C GLN A 155 15.92 -4.22 -22.66
N LEU A 156 16.36 -3.20 -21.94
CA LEU A 156 16.43 -3.18 -20.49
C LEU A 156 15.50 -2.10 -19.94
N ILE A 157 14.61 -2.47 -19.02
CA ILE A 157 13.70 -1.54 -18.36
C ILE A 157 14.07 -1.42 -16.88
N SER A 158 14.52 -0.24 -16.44
CA SER A 158 14.86 0.02 -15.03
C SER A 158 13.63 0.45 -14.23
N ALA A 159 13.26 -0.35 -13.23
CA ALA A 159 12.12 -0.11 -12.34
C ALA A 159 12.56 -0.21 -10.85
N ILE A 160 13.68 0.43 -10.51
CA ILE A 160 14.34 0.31 -9.20
C ILE A 160 13.89 1.37 -8.16
N GLY A 161 12.84 2.13 -8.47
CA GLY A 161 12.23 3.10 -7.56
C GLY A 161 12.23 4.52 -8.10
N GLN A 162 11.41 5.35 -7.45
CA GLN A 162 11.15 6.72 -7.85
C GLN A 162 11.46 7.69 -6.70
N PHE A 163 11.67 8.97 -7.02
CA PHE A 163 11.90 10.01 -6.03
C PHE A 163 11.30 11.35 -6.47
N PRO A 164 11.01 12.27 -5.53
CA PRO A 164 10.53 13.60 -5.89
C PRO A 164 11.63 14.50 -6.42
N GLU A 165 11.28 15.34 -7.38
CA GLU A 165 12.09 16.49 -7.76
C GLU A 165 11.62 17.72 -6.99
N ILE A 166 12.45 18.20 -6.07
CA ILE A 166 12.21 19.45 -5.34
C ILE A 166 13.20 20.51 -5.77
N ILE A 167 12.73 21.75 -5.86
CA ILE A 167 13.58 22.89 -6.19
C ILE A 167 14.46 23.19 -4.97
N PRO A 168 15.80 23.23 -5.11
CA PRO A 168 16.68 23.51 -3.99
C PRO A 168 16.53 24.97 -3.53
N PRO A 169 16.71 25.25 -2.22
CA PRO A 169 16.62 26.62 -1.67
C PRO A 169 17.56 27.66 -2.28
N ALA A 170 18.63 27.21 -2.95
CA ALA A 170 19.55 28.07 -3.70
C ALA A 170 18.95 28.59 -5.01
N ARG A 171 18.02 27.84 -5.63
CA ARG A 171 17.31 28.23 -6.86
C ARG A 171 16.02 28.97 -6.58
N ASP A 172 15.34 28.64 -5.48
CA ASP A 172 14.15 29.36 -5.03
C ASP A 172 14.22 29.66 -3.53
N GLY A 173 14.28 30.94 -3.19
CA GLY A 173 14.32 31.41 -1.80
C GLY A 173 13.10 31.01 -0.97
N ALA A 174 11.94 30.78 -1.60
CA ALA A 174 10.72 30.34 -0.92
C ALA A 174 10.88 28.94 -0.29
N MET A 175 11.77 28.10 -0.84
CA MET A 175 12.03 26.76 -0.34
C MET A 175 12.91 26.75 0.92
N ARG A 176 13.54 27.86 1.31
CA ARG A 176 14.45 27.93 2.47
C ARG A 176 13.78 27.55 3.79
N ASN A 177 12.50 27.87 3.93
CA ASN A 177 11.74 27.62 5.15
C ASN A 177 10.83 26.40 5.03
N ILE A 178 10.85 25.70 3.89
CA ILE A 178 10.13 24.45 3.71
C ILE A 178 11.07 23.31 4.11
N PRO A 179 10.71 22.47 5.11
CA PRO A 179 11.57 21.39 5.54
C PRO A 179 11.73 20.34 4.44
N SER A 180 12.96 20.00 4.09
CA SER A 180 13.28 18.88 3.19
C SER A 180 13.90 17.73 3.99
N THR A 181 13.57 16.49 3.65
CA THR A 181 14.19 15.31 4.25
C THR A 181 15.42 14.86 3.47
N ARG A 182 16.20 13.93 4.04
CA ARG A 182 17.32 13.27 3.33
C ARG A 182 16.92 12.49 2.07
N TRP A 183 15.62 12.24 1.87
CA TRP A 183 15.09 11.50 0.74
C TRP A 183 14.54 12.39 -0.38
N ASN A 184 14.83 13.70 -0.32
CA ASN A 184 14.29 14.69 -1.25
C ASN A 184 12.75 14.82 -1.20
N THR A 185 12.14 14.40 -0.09
CA THR A 185 10.73 14.63 0.24
C THR A 185 10.57 15.90 1.07
N ILE A 186 9.36 16.43 1.17
CA ILE A 186 9.04 17.58 2.01
C ILE A 186 8.52 17.10 3.37
N GLY A 187 9.03 17.68 4.46
CA GLY A 187 8.61 17.40 5.81
C GLY A 187 7.32 18.13 6.20
N GLY A 188 6.64 17.62 7.21
CA GLY A 188 5.41 18.19 7.74
C GLY A 188 4.87 17.38 8.90
N ASP A 189 3.89 17.95 9.60
CA ASP A 189 3.20 17.27 10.69
C ASP A 189 2.30 16.14 10.12
N PRO A 190 2.45 14.88 10.54
CA PRO A 190 1.77 13.73 9.94
C PRO A 190 0.26 13.68 10.21
N ARG A 191 -0.28 14.56 11.06
CA ARG A 191 -1.72 14.65 11.32
C ARG A 191 -2.40 15.76 10.52
N SER A 192 -1.72 16.89 10.34
CA SER A 192 -2.26 18.08 9.68
C SER A 192 -1.71 18.30 8.28
N MET A 193 -0.65 17.58 7.90
CA MET A 193 0.09 17.75 6.65
C MET A 193 0.78 19.11 6.50
N TYR A 194 0.81 19.92 7.56
CA TYR A 194 1.36 21.27 7.54
C TYR A 194 2.88 21.23 7.58
N THR A 195 3.52 21.98 6.68
CA THR A 195 5.00 22.03 6.60
C THR A 195 5.63 22.88 7.70
N GLY A 196 4.82 23.62 8.48
CA GLY A 196 5.31 24.59 9.46
C GLY A 196 5.44 26.01 8.92
N HIS A 197 5.21 26.24 7.63
CA HIS A 197 5.44 27.53 6.98
C HIS A 197 4.25 28.04 6.16
N GLU A 198 3.83 29.29 6.39
CA GLU A 198 2.93 30.11 5.55
C GLU A 198 1.71 29.41 4.90
N ARG A 199 0.98 28.56 5.66
CA ARG A 199 -0.14 27.75 5.14
C ARG A 199 0.25 26.94 3.90
N VAL A 200 1.46 26.37 3.93
CA VAL A 200 1.93 25.38 2.96
C VAL A 200 1.75 23.99 3.56
N PHE A 201 1.14 23.10 2.80
CA PHE A 201 0.85 21.72 3.17
C PHE A 201 1.48 20.77 2.16
N VAL A 202 1.73 19.52 2.53
CA VAL A 202 2.32 18.49 1.67
C VAL A 202 1.58 17.15 1.83
N GLY A 203 1.38 16.39 0.77
CA GLY A 203 0.80 15.05 0.88
C GLY A 203 1.22 14.11 -0.24
N GLY A 204 0.83 12.84 -0.09
CA GLY A 204 1.15 11.77 -1.05
C GLY A 204 2.64 11.46 -1.10
N ASP A 205 3.13 11.02 -2.26
CA ASP A 205 4.51 10.56 -2.41
C ASP A 205 5.56 11.65 -2.13
N LEU A 206 5.21 12.93 -2.27
CA LEU A 206 6.10 14.03 -1.92
C LEU A 206 6.35 14.12 -0.40
N PHE A 207 5.44 13.60 0.43
CA PHE A 207 5.56 13.55 1.88
C PHE A 207 6.13 12.20 2.36
N GLN A 208 5.51 11.10 1.93
CA GLN A 208 5.79 9.75 2.45
C GLN A 208 6.84 8.98 1.64
N GLY A 209 7.15 9.43 0.43
CA GLY A 209 7.76 8.60 -0.61
C GLY A 209 6.74 7.70 -1.32
N PRO A 210 7.15 6.98 -2.37
CA PRO A 210 6.25 6.15 -3.18
C PRO A 210 5.40 5.18 -2.34
N MET A 211 4.08 5.30 -2.44
CA MET A 211 3.13 4.55 -1.63
C MET A 211 1.85 4.17 -2.40
N THR A 212 0.83 3.71 -1.68
CA THR A 212 -0.46 3.35 -2.28
C THR A 212 -1.34 4.58 -2.50
N VAL A 213 -2.21 4.52 -3.51
CA VAL A 213 -3.18 5.58 -3.83
C VAL A 213 -4.04 5.94 -2.62
N VAL A 214 -4.51 4.95 -1.86
CA VAL A 214 -5.36 5.18 -0.66
C VAL A 214 -4.65 6.00 0.41
N ALA A 215 -3.33 5.86 0.54
CA ALA A 215 -2.58 6.62 1.53
C ALA A 215 -2.35 8.07 1.06
N ALA A 216 -2.11 8.30 -0.23
CA ALA A 216 -2.08 9.64 -0.80
C ALA A 216 -3.44 10.37 -0.65
N LEU A 217 -4.56 9.66 -0.87
CA LEU A 217 -5.91 10.18 -0.61
C LEU A 217 -6.11 10.53 0.86
N ALA A 218 -5.64 9.70 1.78
CA ALA A 218 -5.71 9.97 3.21
C ALA A 218 -4.95 11.24 3.60
N ASP A 219 -3.77 11.47 3.01
CA ASP A 219 -2.99 12.69 3.25
C ASP A 219 -3.69 13.93 2.67
N GLY A 220 -4.26 13.83 1.45
CA GLY A 220 -5.09 14.90 0.89
C GLY A 220 -6.28 15.27 1.79
N ARG A 221 -6.98 14.27 2.34
CA ARG A 221 -8.10 14.49 3.29
C ARG A 221 -7.64 15.22 4.56
N LYS A 222 -6.52 14.79 5.16
CA LYS A 222 -5.96 15.44 6.36
C LYS A 222 -5.58 16.90 6.07
N ALA A 223 -4.90 17.13 4.95
CA ALA A 223 -4.49 18.46 4.51
C ALA A 223 -5.71 19.37 4.30
N ALA A 224 -6.75 18.88 3.62
CA ALA A 224 -7.98 19.63 3.37
C ALA A 224 -8.65 20.08 4.68
N TYR A 225 -8.77 19.17 5.67
CA TYR A 225 -9.30 19.52 6.98
C TYR A 225 -8.44 20.61 7.66
N SER A 226 -7.13 20.42 7.74
CA SER A 226 -6.26 21.37 8.44
C SER A 226 -6.13 22.73 7.75
N LEU A 227 -6.20 22.74 6.42
CA LEU A 227 -6.24 23.94 5.61
C LEU A 227 -7.54 24.72 5.86
N ASP A 228 -8.70 24.06 5.86
CA ASP A 228 -9.99 24.67 6.22
C ASP A 228 -9.95 25.29 7.62
N ARG A 229 -9.45 24.55 8.63
CA ARG A 229 -9.27 25.08 9.99
C ARG A 229 -8.37 26.31 10.04
N SER A 230 -7.30 26.32 9.25
CA SER A 230 -6.39 27.47 9.17
C SER A 230 -7.06 28.75 8.66
N PHE A 231 -8.12 28.61 7.84
CA PHE A 231 -8.95 29.72 7.38
C PHE A 231 -10.04 30.08 8.38
N ALA A 232 -10.78 29.09 8.87
CA ALA A 232 -11.94 29.30 9.74
C ALA A 232 -11.57 29.87 11.12
N VAL A 233 -10.46 29.42 11.70
CA VAL A 233 -10.05 29.80 13.07
C VAL A 233 -8.63 30.38 13.15
N GLY A 234 -7.99 30.64 12.01
CA GLY A 234 -6.67 31.27 11.95
C GLY A 234 -5.50 30.38 12.43
N THR A 235 -5.77 29.13 12.84
CA THR A 235 -4.76 28.18 13.33
C THR A 235 -4.86 26.84 12.62
N VAL A 236 -3.72 26.21 12.36
CA VAL A 236 -3.66 24.87 11.77
C VAL A 236 -4.05 23.85 12.85
N GLN A 237 -5.11 23.09 12.59
CA GLN A 237 -5.59 22.04 13.50
C GLN A 237 -5.75 20.74 12.71
N PRO A 238 -5.16 19.61 13.17
CA PRO A 238 -5.40 18.31 12.56
C PRO A 238 -6.86 17.86 12.78
N GLU A 239 -7.31 16.90 11.97
CA GLU A 239 -8.58 16.22 12.22
C GLU A 239 -8.60 15.65 13.65
N PRO A 240 -9.71 15.83 14.41
CA PRO A 240 -9.88 15.26 15.74
C PRO A 240 -9.68 13.75 15.69
N LEU A 241 -9.11 13.19 16.75
CA LEU A 241 -9.04 11.75 16.87
C LEU A 241 -10.43 11.23 17.18
N HIS A 242 -11.04 10.54 16.23
CA HIS A 242 -12.27 9.83 16.49
C HIS A 242 -11.99 8.52 17.21
N PHE A 243 -12.65 8.33 18.35
CA PHE A 243 -12.85 7.05 19.00
C PHE A 243 -13.43 6.06 17.99
N ASN A 244 -12.77 4.91 17.90
CA ASN A 244 -13.25 3.78 17.16
C ASN A 244 -13.00 2.51 17.97
N ILE A 245 -14.02 1.67 18.10
CA ILE A 245 -13.89 0.40 18.79
C ILE A 245 -13.25 -0.57 17.81
N SER A 246 -12.06 -1.07 18.14
CA SER A 246 -11.38 -2.10 17.36
C SER A 246 -11.11 -3.31 18.24
N LYS A 247 -11.25 -4.51 17.66
CA LYS A 247 -10.78 -5.77 18.27
C LYS A 247 -9.26 -5.98 18.09
N GLY A 248 -8.54 -4.99 17.57
CA GLY A 248 -7.11 -5.06 17.26
C GLY A 248 -6.85 -5.45 15.80
N THR A 249 -5.63 -5.90 15.53
CA THR A 249 -5.25 -6.47 14.23
C THR A 249 -5.81 -7.88 14.10
N LEU A 250 -5.95 -8.40 12.88
CA LEU A 250 -6.41 -9.77 12.63
C LEU A 250 -5.62 -10.82 13.43
N ASP A 251 -4.31 -10.63 13.58
CA ASP A 251 -3.44 -11.54 14.36
C ASP A 251 -3.67 -11.47 15.87
N ALA A 252 -4.23 -10.36 16.37
CA ALA A 252 -4.53 -10.16 17.78
C ALA A 252 -5.96 -10.61 18.14
N ILE A 253 -6.80 -10.90 17.15
CA ILE A 253 -8.17 -11.35 17.38
C ILE A 253 -8.17 -12.81 17.83
N ASP A 254 -8.84 -13.05 18.95
CA ASP A 254 -9.09 -14.40 19.44
C ASP A 254 -9.98 -15.18 18.46
N ARG A 255 -9.44 -16.29 17.93
CA ARG A 255 -10.12 -17.13 16.95
C ARG A 255 -11.21 -17.98 17.59
N GLU A 256 -11.12 -18.29 18.89
CA GLU A 256 -12.13 -19.08 19.62
C GLU A 256 -13.50 -18.41 19.54
N ALA A 257 -13.54 -17.08 19.56
CA ALA A 257 -14.77 -16.29 19.45
C ALA A 257 -15.53 -16.48 18.12
N PHE A 258 -14.92 -17.13 17.12
CA PHE A 258 -15.49 -17.36 15.80
C PHE A 258 -15.64 -18.84 15.43
N GLU A 259 -15.39 -19.77 16.34
CA GLU A 259 -15.48 -21.23 16.06
C GLU A 259 -16.88 -21.69 15.63
N ALA A 260 -17.92 -21.03 16.13
CA ALA A 260 -19.30 -21.30 15.75
C ALA A 260 -19.66 -20.78 14.34
N MET A 261 -18.79 -19.98 13.72
CA MET A 261 -19.02 -19.43 12.38
C MET A 261 -18.70 -20.48 11.32
N LYS A 262 -19.58 -20.59 10.33
CA LYS A 262 -19.38 -21.50 9.20
C LYS A 262 -18.17 -21.07 8.38
N THR A 263 -17.20 -21.97 8.24
CA THR A 263 -16.07 -21.77 7.34
C THR A 263 -16.52 -21.89 5.88
N SER A 264 -15.99 -21.00 5.04
CA SER A 264 -16.31 -20.94 3.62
C SER A 264 -15.09 -20.47 2.84
N THR A 265 -14.93 -21.00 1.63
CA THR A 265 -13.88 -20.56 0.71
C THR A 265 -14.25 -19.23 0.09
N ARG A 266 -13.24 -18.39 -0.15
CA ARG A 266 -13.40 -17.14 -0.90
C ARG A 266 -13.79 -17.44 -2.35
N GLU A 267 -14.80 -16.73 -2.86
CA GLU A 267 -15.12 -16.77 -4.28
C GLU A 267 -13.97 -16.15 -5.08
N ARG A 268 -13.49 -16.87 -6.09
CA ARG A 268 -12.47 -16.35 -6.99
C ARG A 268 -13.14 -15.55 -8.10
N MET A 269 -12.60 -14.36 -8.37
CA MET A 269 -13.00 -13.54 -9.51
C MET A 269 -12.71 -14.35 -10.79
N PRO A 270 -13.71 -14.57 -11.66
CA PRO A 270 -13.44 -15.05 -13.01
C PRO A 270 -12.51 -14.07 -13.72
N GLU A 271 -11.52 -14.60 -14.40
CA GLU A 271 -10.53 -13.82 -15.14
C GLU A 271 -10.41 -14.37 -16.56
N LEU A 272 -9.96 -13.53 -17.50
CA LEU A 272 -9.60 -13.98 -18.86
C LEU A 272 -8.55 -15.10 -18.81
N ASP A 273 -8.53 -15.96 -19.84
CA ASP A 273 -7.48 -16.96 -19.97
C ASP A 273 -6.12 -16.28 -20.20
N THR A 274 -5.04 -16.86 -19.67
CA THR A 274 -3.69 -16.26 -19.75
C THR A 274 -3.24 -16.03 -21.20
N ALA A 275 -3.63 -16.90 -22.13
CA ALA A 275 -3.31 -16.74 -23.55
C ALA A 275 -4.04 -15.55 -24.21
N GLN A 276 -5.12 -15.05 -23.60
CA GLN A 276 -5.83 -13.85 -24.01
C GLN A 276 -5.26 -12.60 -23.32
N ARG A 277 -4.90 -12.68 -22.03
CA ARG A 277 -4.36 -11.56 -21.23
C ARG A 277 -3.13 -10.89 -21.85
N VAL A 278 -2.31 -11.67 -22.57
CA VAL A 278 -1.05 -11.21 -23.17
C VAL A 278 -1.19 -10.64 -24.58
N ARG A 279 -2.42 -10.55 -25.13
CA ARG A 279 -2.63 -10.10 -26.51
C ARG A 279 -2.93 -8.61 -26.62
N ASP A 280 -3.59 -8.07 -25.61
CA ASP A 280 -4.05 -6.69 -25.59
C ASP A 280 -4.30 -6.22 -24.14
N PHE A 281 -4.91 -5.04 -24.01
CA PHE A 281 -5.21 -4.39 -22.74
C PHE A 281 -6.70 -4.56 -22.33
N THR A 282 -7.37 -5.62 -22.80
CA THR A 282 -8.73 -5.95 -22.34
C THR A 282 -8.71 -6.23 -20.83
N GLU A 283 -9.74 -5.78 -20.13
CA GLU A 283 -9.92 -6.01 -18.70
C GLU A 283 -9.83 -7.50 -18.36
N VAL A 284 -8.97 -7.84 -17.40
CA VAL A 284 -8.67 -9.24 -17.04
C VAL A 284 -9.76 -9.78 -16.12
N GLU A 285 -10.20 -8.99 -15.13
CA GLU A 285 -11.23 -9.34 -14.18
C GLU A 285 -12.63 -9.23 -14.80
N LEU A 286 -13.35 -10.35 -14.89
CA LEU A 286 -14.63 -10.41 -15.59
C LEU A 286 -15.85 -10.15 -14.67
N GLY A 287 -15.59 -9.86 -13.39
CA GLY A 287 -16.64 -9.68 -12.40
C GLY A 287 -17.20 -11.00 -11.85
N LEU A 288 -17.70 -10.97 -10.62
CA LEU A 288 -18.42 -12.09 -10.03
C LEU A 288 -19.83 -12.16 -10.63
N SER A 289 -20.31 -13.37 -10.94
CA SER A 289 -21.74 -13.56 -11.19
C SER A 289 -22.57 -13.19 -9.95
N GLU A 290 -23.84 -12.84 -10.14
CA GLU A 290 -24.74 -12.49 -9.02
C GLU A 290 -24.76 -13.60 -7.94
N ALA A 291 -24.76 -14.86 -8.35
CA ALA A 291 -24.73 -16.00 -7.44
C ALA A 291 -23.42 -16.09 -6.63
N GLN A 292 -22.27 -15.83 -7.26
CA GLN A 292 -20.98 -15.76 -6.57
C GLN A 292 -20.92 -14.57 -5.63
N ALA A 293 -21.36 -13.38 -6.07
CA ALA A 293 -21.39 -12.18 -5.26
C ALA A 293 -22.24 -12.38 -3.99
N LYS A 294 -23.40 -13.03 -4.10
CA LYS A 294 -24.24 -13.42 -2.95
C LYS A 294 -23.50 -14.34 -2.00
N ARG A 295 -22.86 -15.40 -2.49
CA ARG A 295 -22.10 -16.34 -1.65
C ARG A 295 -20.90 -15.68 -0.98
N GLU A 296 -20.19 -14.79 -1.67
CA GLU A 296 -19.09 -14.01 -1.07
C GLU A 296 -19.61 -13.07 0.01
N ALA A 297 -20.76 -12.41 -0.21
CA ALA A 297 -21.39 -11.56 0.79
C ALA A 297 -21.89 -12.33 2.02
N GLU A 298 -22.38 -13.57 1.85
CA GLU A 298 -22.76 -14.47 2.96
C GLU A 298 -21.59 -14.83 3.87
N ARG A 299 -20.33 -14.61 3.44
CA ARG A 299 -19.14 -14.81 4.29
C ARG A 299 -18.92 -13.66 5.27
N CYS A 300 -19.64 -12.54 5.12
CA CYS A 300 -19.51 -11.40 6.01
C CYS A 300 -19.93 -11.75 7.44
N LEU A 301 -19.00 -11.62 8.39
CA LEU A 301 -19.25 -11.89 9.81
C LEU A 301 -19.98 -10.75 10.54
N VAL A 302 -20.40 -9.70 9.82
CA VAL A 302 -21.01 -8.47 10.39
C VAL A 302 -20.20 -7.96 11.58
N CYS A 303 -18.88 -7.89 11.42
CA CYS A 303 -17.96 -7.59 12.52
C CYS A 303 -18.02 -6.12 13.01
N GLY A 304 -18.90 -5.31 12.44
CA GLY A 304 -19.10 -3.91 12.78
C GLY A 304 -20.17 -3.69 13.85
N CYS A 305 -20.01 -2.64 14.64
CA CYS A 305 -21.06 -2.15 15.53
C CYS A 305 -22.16 -1.47 14.68
N ALA A 306 -23.38 -2.02 14.63
CA ALA A 306 -24.49 -1.42 13.89
C ALA A 306 -24.84 0.00 14.39
N ALA A 307 -24.56 0.29 15.66
CA ALA A 307 -24.74 1.60 16.26
C ALA A 307 -23.53 2.54 16.03
N ALA A 308 -22.53 2.19 15.20
CA ALA A 308 -21.29 2.96 15.09
C ALA A 308 -21.51 4.45 14.79
N PHE A 309 -22.55 4.79 14.03
CA PHE A 309 -22.88 6.17 13.65
C PHE A 309 -23.75 6.93 14.67
N GLU A 310 -24.39 6.23 15.61
CA GLU A 310 -25.29 6.80 16.64
C GLU A 310 -24.81 6.47 18.07
N CYS A 311 -23.57 6.00 18.20
CA CYS A 311 -23.03 5.52 19.46
C CYS A 311 -22.71 6.72 20.35
N LYS A 312 -23.59 7.02 21.32
CA LYS A 312 -23.37 8.07 22.32
C LYS A 312 -22.05 7.94 23.07
N LEU A 313 -21.59 6.72 23.34
CA LEU A 313 -20.26 6.51 23.93
C LEU A 313 -19.17 7.03 23.00
N ARG A 314 -19.22 6.70 21.71
CA ARG A 314 -18.28 7.23 20.72
C ARG A 314 -18.35 8.74 20.61
N GLU A 315 -19.55 9.31 20.62
CA GLU A 315 -19.76 10.77 20.63
C GLU A 315 -19.09 11.41 21.85
N TYR A 316 -19.38 10.93 23.07
CA TYR A 316 -18.78 11.47 24.29
C TYR A 316 -17.26 11.24 24.35
N MET A 317 -16.77 10.07 23.93
CA MET A 317 -15.32 9.82 23.85
C MET A 317 -14.63 10.80 22.90
N ASN A 318 -15.29 11.16 21.78
CA ASN A 318 -14.80 12.19 20.87
C ASN A 318 -14.89 13.59 21.49
N GLU A 319 -16.03 13.94 22.10
CA GLU A 319 -16.27 15.26 22.69
C GLU A 319 -15.26 15.56 23.80
N PHE A 320 -15.04 14.61 24.70
CA PHE A 320 -14.11 14.75 25.81
C PHE A 320 -12.66 14.39 25.46
N GLN A 321 -12.37 14.07 24.19
CA GLN A 321 -11.04 13.69 23.69
C GLN A 321 -10.34 12.63 24.58
N VAL A 322 -11.09 11.60 24.99
CA VAL A 322 -10.56 10.54 25.86
C VAL A 322 -9.52 9.73 25.10
N ASP A 323 -8.31 9.61 25.66
CA ASP A 323 -7.27 8.75 25.09
C ASP A 323 -7.60 7.28 25.36
N TRP A 324 -8.21 6.65 24.36
CA TRP A 324 -8.62 5.25 24.38
C TRP A 324 -7.55 4.29 23.84
N ARG A 325 -6.45 4.81 23.27
CA ARG A 325 -5.42 4.00 22.61
C ARG A 325 -4.44 3.39 23.61
N VAL A 326 -4.43 3.88 24.83
CA VAL A 326 -3.76 3.26 25.98
C VAL A 326 -4.78 2.45 26.77
N GLN A 327 -5.06 1.22 26.32
CA GLN A 327 -5.83 0.27 27.15
C GLN A 327 -4.89 -0.38 28.18
N PRO A 328 -5.14 -0.24 29.50
CA PRO A 328 -4.30 -0.84 30.54
C PRO A 328 -4.27 -2.37 30.48
N SER A 329 -5.27 -2.99 29.86
CA SER A 329 -5.40 -4.43 29.69
C SER A 329 -5.77 -4.76 28.24
N LYS A 330 -4.96 -5.61 27.59
CA LYS A 330 -5.23 -6.12 26.22
C LYS A 330 -6.27 -7.25 26.18
N LYS A 331 -6.66 -7.77 27.35
CA LYS A 331 -7.72 -8.77 27.47
C LYS A 331 -8.85 -8.17 28.31
N ILE A 332 -10.01 -7.98 27.70
CA ILE A 332 -11.24 -7.90 28.48
C ILE A 332 -11.48 -9.31 29.00
N HIS A 333 -10.96 -9.59 30.19
CA HIS A 333 -11.29 -10.80 30.92
C HIS A 333 -12.75 -10.69 31.32
N PHE A 334 -13.65 -11.23 30.52
CA PHE A 334 -14.94 -11.61 31.05
C PHE A 334 -14.67 -12.80 31.99
N GLN A 335 -14.74 -12.56 33.30
CA GLN A 335 -14.96 -13.68 34.20
C GLN A 335 -16.37 -14.18 33.88
N ARG A 336 -16.48 -15.25 33.09
CA ARG A 336 -17.73 -15.97 32.94
C ARG A 336 -18.12 -16.47 34.32
N VAL A 337 -19.06 -15.80 34.95
CA VAL A 337 -19.62 -16.26 36.21
C VAL A 337 -20.55 -17.42 35.85
N ALA A 338 -20.47 -18.52 36.61
CA ALA A 338 -21.42 -19.62 36.45
C ALA A 338 -22.85 -19.05 36.51
N VAL A 339 -23.72 -19.49 35.60
CA VAL A 339 -25.12 -19.06 35.56
C VAL A 339 -25.73 -19.38 36.92
N MET A 340 -26.14 -18.35 37.65
CA MET A 340 -26.82 -18.49 38.93
C MET A 340 -28.32 -18.50 38.67
N ASP A 341 -28.82 -19.67 38.26
CA ASP A 341 -30.26 -19.90 38.06
C ASP A 341 -30.89 -20.43 39.35
N THR A 342 -30.87 -19.61 40.39
CA THR A 342 -31.34 -19.99 41.74
C THR A 342 -32.81 -19.66 41.98
N HIS A 343 -33.49 -19.03 41.02
CA HIS A 343 -34.87 -18.59 41.17
C HIS A 343 -35.82 -19.43 40.30
N PRO A 344 -36.91 -20.02 40.85
CA PRO A 344 -37.73 -21.01 40.15
C PRO A 344 -38.42 -20.48 38.88
N ASN A 345 -38.59 -19.16 38.77
CA ASN A 345 -39.33 -18.52 37.68
C ASN A 345 -38.52 -17.49 36.88
N ILE A 346 -37.28 -17.19 37.28
CA ILE A 346 -36.48 -16.11 36.66
C ILE A 346 -35.06 -16.61 36.42
N ALA A 347 -34.76 -16.93 35.16
CA ALA A 347 -33.40 -17.24 34.74
C ALA A 347 -32.53 -15.98 34.75
N LEU A 348 -31.54 -15.94 35.64
CA LEU A 348 -30.57 -14.85 35.74
C LEU A 348 -29.24 -15.31 35.15
N ASP A 349 -28.83 -14.70 34.04
CA ASP A 349 -27.48 -14.84 33.50
C ASP A 349 -26.68 -13.58 33.85
N PRO A 350 -25.78 -13.64 34.85
CA PRO A 350 -24.96 -12.49 35.25
C PRO A 350 -24.10 -11.96 34.10
N ASN A 351 -23.78 -12.81 33.13
CA ASN A 351 -22.96 -12.43 31.97
C ASN A 351 -23.76 -11.59 30.94
N LYS A 352 -25.08 -11.55 31.04
CA LYS A 352 -25.98 -10.76 30.18
C LYS A 352 -26.67 -9.61 30.93
N CYS A 353 -26.35 -9.42 32.21
CA CYS A 353 -26.95 -8.38 33.04
C CYS A 353 -26.47 -6.98 32.61
N VAL A 354 -27.39 -6.16 32.12
CA VAL A 354 -27.14 -4.74 31.77
C VAL A 354 -27.56 -3.78 32.89
N ARG A 355 -27.81 -4.29 34.10
CA ARG A 355 -28.26 -3.52 35.29
C ARG A 355 -29.52 -2.68 35.06
N CYS A 356 -30.46 -3.19 34.25
CA CYS A 356 -31.72 -2.51 33.96
C CYS A 356 -32.82 -2.72 35.02
N GLU A 357 -32.52 -3.41 36.13
CA GLU A 357 -33.42 -3.63 37.27
C GLU A 357 -34.75 -4.39 36.99
N ARG A 358 -34.95 -4.89 35.76
CA ARG A 358 -36.18 -5.64 35.40
C ARG A 358 -36.38 -6.90 36.23
N CYS A 359 -35.30 -7.61 36.57
CA CYS A 359 -35.37 -8.78 37.44
C CYS A 359 -35.82 -8.44 38.87
N VAL A 360 -35.33 -7.33 39.43
CA VAL A 360 -35.74 -6.84 40.76
C VAL A 360 -37.22 -6.45 40.75
N THR A 361 -37.67 -5.79 39.69
CA THR A 361 -39.07 -5.40 39.51
C THR A 361 -39.97 -6.62 39.38
N ALA A 362 -39.57 -7.62 38.58
CA ALA A 362 -40.30 -8.88 38.45
C ALA A 362 -40.40 -9.63 39.79
N CYS A 363 -39.31 -9.73 40.56
CA CYS A 363 -39.35 -10.33 41.90
C CYS A 363 -40.31 -9.61 42.85
N ARG A 364 -40.43 -8.27 42.77
CA ARG A 364 -41.38 -7.51 43.61
C ARG A 364 -42.84 -7.64 43.17
N LEU A 365 -43.09 -7.85 41.88
CA LEU A 365 -44.44 -7.94 41.33
C LEU A 365 -45.06 -9.34 41.47
N PHE A 366 -44.24 -10.38 41.54
CA PHE A 366 -44.67 -11.78 41.55
C PHE A 366 -44.35 -12.52 42.87
N GLN A 367 -43.99 -11.78 43.93
CA GLN A 367 -44.11 -12.23 45.33
C GLN A 367 -45.54 -11.99 45.81
#